data_AF-A0A4R1JUE1-F1
#
_entry.id   AF-A0A4R1JUE1-F1
#
_cell.length_a   1.000
_cell.length_b   1.000
_cell.length_c   1.000
_cell.angle_alpha   90.00
_cell.angle_beta   90.00
_cell.angle_gamma   90.00
#
_symmetry.space_group_name_H-M   'P 1'
#
loop_
_entity.id
_entity.type
_entity.pdbx_description
1 polymer ?
#
loop_
_entity_poly.entity_id
_entity_poly.type
_entity_poly.pdbx_seq_one_letter_code
_entity_poly.pdbx_strand_id
1 'polypeptide(L)'
;MEIYLVRHTETVCEKGICYGQSDVDLAEPFDLVFENILSQLPSEAVIFSSPLKRCVILAEYIGRNIKTISFEKENRLMEMNFGDWELKNWNNIPQEELNPWMEDFVTIKVSNGESFVELHQRVEGFLADLVSKEITIPIILVAHAGVIRSILCHQTSLPLKDAFNNKVDFGEVIKIVL
;
A
#
# COMPACT_ATOMS: atom_id res chain seq x y z
N MET A 1 -12.10 12.43 -9.81
CA MET A 1 -11.48 12.61 -8.48
C MET A 1 -9.98 12.35 -8.60
N GLU A 2 -9.12 13.30 -8.24
CA GLU A 2 -7.66 13.10 -8.29
C GLU A 2 -7.17 12.35 -7.04
N ILE A 3 -6.41 11.27 -7.24
CA ILE A 3 -5.82 10.50 -6.14
C ILE A 3 -4.32 10.33 -6.37
N TYR A 4 -3.53 10.58 -5.33
CA TYR A 4 -2.08 10.36 -5.28
C TYR A 4 -1.81 9.13 -4.42
N LEU A 5 -1.38 8.04 -5.05
CA LEU A 5 -0.97 6.82 -4.39
C LEU A 5 0.49 6.95 -3.98
N VAL A 6 0.79 6.78 -2.70
CA VAL A 6 2.14 6.96 -2.15
C VAL A 6 2.55 5.67 -1.46
N ARG A 7 3.59 5.00 -1.95
CA ARG A 7 4.17 3.87 -1.22
C ARG A 7 5.03 4.41 -0.08
N HIS A 8 4.96 3.79 1.10
CA HIS A 8 5.94 4.05 2.16
C HIS A 8 7.39 3.85 1.66
N THR A 9 8.37 4.36 2.41
CA THR A 9 9.79 4.24 2.09
C THR A 9 10.38 2.93 2.62
N GLU A 10 11.68 2.72 2.40
CA GLU A 10 12.36 1.50 2.85
C GLU A 10 12.19 1.27 4.36
N THR A 11 12.16 -0.01 4.76
CA THR A 11 12.01 -0.45 6.15
C THR A 11 13.33 -0.98 6.70
N VAL A 12 13.41 -1.15 8.02
CA VAL A 12 14.56 -1.79 8.68
C VAL A 12 14.70 -3.28 8.34
N CYS A 13 13.71 -3.87 7.68
CA CYS A 13 13.71 -5.29 7.34
C CYS A 13 14.78 -5.60 6.31
N GLU A 14 15.55 -6.67 6.56
CA GLU A 14 16.47 -7.21 5.58
C GLU A 14 15.75 -7.63 4.29
N LYS A 15 16.47 -7.59 3.17
CA LYS A 15 15.94 -8.05 1.89
C LYS A 15 15.57 -9.54 2.00
N GLY A 16 14.37 -9.86 1.52
CA GLY A 16 13.86 -11.23 1.56
C GLY A 16 13.08 -11.58 2.82
N ILE A 17 12.86 -10.64 3.76
CA ILE A 17 11.86 -10.82 4.81
C ILE A 17 10.46 -10.53 4.27
N CYS A 18 9.54 -11.44 4.51
CA CYS A 18 8.11 -11.25 4.27
C CYS A 18 7.52 -10.43 5.41
N TYR A 19 6.99 -9.25 5.13
CA TYR A 19 6.30 -8.43 6.13
C TYR A 19 5.06 -7.80 5.49
N GLY A 20 3.91 -8.36 5.81
CA GLY A 20 2.61 -7.88 5.38
C GLY A 20 2.07 -6.92 6.41
N GLN A 21 1.24 -7.45 7.30
CA GLN A 21 0.64 -6.66 8.37
C GLN A 21 1.51 -6.57 9.63
N SER A 22 2.66 -7.26 9.67
CA SER A 22 3.67 -7.00 10.70
C SER A 22 4.06 -5.53 10.70
N ASP A 23 4.02 -4.93 11.89
CA ASP A 23 4.37 -3.53 12.06
C ASP A 23 5.88 -3.38 12.24
N VAL A 24 6.52 -2.87 11.20
CA VAL A 24 7.99 -2.76 11.10
C VAL A 24 8.37 -1.30 10.88
N ASP A 25 9.53 -0.93 11.41
CA ASP A 25 10.03 0.44 11.35
C ASP A 25 10.55 0.82 9.96
N LEU A 26 10.51 2.12 9.67
CA LEU A 26 11.19 2.69 8.51
C LEU A 26 12.70 2.67 8.72
N ALA A 27 13.45 2.48 7.64
CA ALA A 27 14.88 2.74 7.66
C ALA A 27 15.14 4.24 7.75
N GLU A 28 16.07 4.63 8.62
CA GLU A 28 16.56 5.99 8.75
C GLU A 28 17.89 6.18 8.02
N PRO A 29 18.20 7.41 7.55
CA PRO A 29 17.37 8.62 7.58
C PRO A 29 16.34 8.65 6.43
N PHE A 30 15.19 9.29 6.66
CA PHE A 30 14.12 9.41 5.66
C PHE A 30 13.83 10.86 5.19
N ASP A 31 14.55 11.87 5.70
CA ASP A 31 14.25 13.29 5.42
C ASP A 31 14.24 13.61 3.92
N LEU A 32 15.32 13.25 3.21
CA LEU A 32 15.46 13.57 1.78
C LEU A 32 14.40 12.88 0.91
N VAL A 33 14.09 11.61 1.21
CA VAL A 33 13.07 10.88 0.45
C VAL A 33 11.67 11.42 0.75
N PHE A 34 11.41 11.84 2.00
CA PHE A 34 10.14 12.47 2.37
C PHE A 34 9.97 13.84 1.72
N GLU A 35 11.01 14.67 1.66
CA GLU A 35 11.01 15.94 0.92
C GLU A 35 10.75 15.72 -0.58
N ASN A 36 11.37 14.71 -1.19
CA ASN A 36 11.16 14.38 -2.59
C ASN A 36 9.70 13.93 -2.85
N ILE A 37 9.13 13.11 -1.97
CA ILE A 37 7.72 12.71 -2.03
C ILE A 37 6.82 13.94 -1.92
N LEU A 38 7.05 14.78 -0.90
CA LEU A 38 6.27 15.98 -0.64
C LEU A 38 6.24 16.94 -1.84
N SER A 39 7.37 17.10 -2.55
CA SER A 39 7.45 17.99 -3.71
C SER A 39 6.58 17.58 -4.91
N GLN A 40 6.10 16.33 -4.94
CA GLN A 40 5.23 15.79 -5.98
C GLN A 40 3.74 15.84 -5.61
N LEU A 41 3.42 16.23 -4.38
CA LEU A 41 2.06 16.20 -3.84
C LEU A 41 1.37 17.55 -3.95
N PRO A 42 0.02 17.58 -4.01
CA PRO A 42 -0.73 18.83 -4.00
C PRO A 42 -0.54 19.57 -2.67
N SER A 43 -0.63 20.91 -2.72
CA SER A 43 -0.51 21.76 -1.54
C SER A 43 -1.71 21.68 -0.58
N GLU A 44 -2.83 21.09 -1.01
CA GLU A 44 -4.05 20.90 -0.24
C GLU A 44 -4.67 19.54 -0.58
N ALA A 45 -4.99 18.72 0.42
CA ALA A 45 -5.56 17.38 0.22
C ALA A 45 -6.28 16.80 1.45
N VAL A 46 -7.08 15.77 1.19
CA VAL A 46 -7.48 14.76 2.20
C VAL A 46 -6.45 13.64 2.20
N ILE A 47 -6.06 13.16 3.38
CA ILE A 47 -5.06 12.10 3.54
C ILE A 47 -5.73 10.87 4.16
N PHE A 48 -5.59 9.72 3.49
CA PHE A 48 -5.82 8.41 4.10
C PHE A 48 -4.50 7.65 4.17
N SER A 49 -4.28 6.97 5.29
CA SER A 49 -3.08 6.17 5.49
C SER A 49 -3.44 4.77 5.96
N SER A 50 -2.69 3.77 5.50
CA SER A 50 -2.61 2.51 6.24
C SER A 50 -2.24 2.78 7.70
N PRO A 51 -2.85 2.09 8.68
CA PRO A 51 -2.54 2.29 10.09
C PRO A 51 -1.14 1.79 10.49
N LEU A 52 -0.45 1.05 9.62
CA LEU A 52 0.89 0.53 9.90
C LEU A 52 1.91 1.67 10.00
N LYS A 53 2.82 1.58 10.98
CA LYS A 53 3.73 2.66 11.39
C LYS A 53 4.50 3.26 10.22
N ARG A 54 5.00 2.41 9.32
CA ARG A 54 5.72 2.83 8.11
C ARG A 54 4.92 3.73 7.16
N CYS A 55 3.60 3.60 7.11
CA CYS A 55 2.73 4.50 6.34
C CYS A 55 2.34 5.73 7.17
N VAL A 56 2.02 5.54 8.45
CA VAL A 56 1.61 6.63 9.34
C VAL A 56 2.71 7.68 9.49
N ILE A 57 3.97 7.28 9.66
CA ILE A 57 5.10 8.22 9.81
C ILE A 57 5.19 9.15 8.59
N LEU A 58 5.14 8.58 7.38
CA LEU A 58 5.17 9.36 6.14
C LEU A 58 3.92 10.23 5.99
N ALA A 59 2.74 9.70 6.29
CA ALA A 59 1.49 10.42 6.15
C ALA A 59 1.36 11.59 7.13
N GLU A 60 1.86 11.44 8.37
CA GLU A 60 1.96 12.54 9.33
C GLU A 60 2.96 13.60 8.89
N TYR A 61 4.10 13.20 8.32
CA TYR A 61 5.06 14.16 7.75
C TYR A 61 4.41 14.98 6.63
N ILE A 62 3.72 14.33 5.68
CA ILE A 62 2.99 15.02 4.62
C ILE A 62 1.95 15.97 5.22
N GLY A 63 1.14 15.49 6.18
CA GLY A 63 0.05 16.26 6.77
C GLY A 63 0.48 17.50 7.57
N ARG A 64 1.72 17.54 8.07
CA ARG A 64 2.29 18.73 8.72
C ARG A 64 2.81 19.78 7.74
N ASN A 65 3.05 19.40 6.49
CA ASN A 65 3.72 20.23 5.49
C ASN A 65 2.82 20.69 4.34
N ILE A 66 1.57 20.22 4.28
CA ILE A 66 0.55 20.71 3.34
C ILE A 66 -0.70 21.19 4.08
N LYS A 67 -1.63 21.82 3.38
CA LYS A 67 -2.96 22.11 3.92
C LYS A 67 -3.80 20.83 3.95
N THR A 68 -3.78 20.12 5.07
CA THR A 68 -4.58 18.91 5.25
C THR A 68 -6.02 19.24 5.66
N ILE A 69 -6.98 18.78 4.86
CA ILE A 69 -8.41 18.96 5.14
C ILE A 69 -8.92 17.93 6.15
N SER A 70 -8.52 16.68 5.96
CA SER A 70 -8.70 15.62 6.96
C SER A 70 -7.59 14.58 6.84
N PHE A 71 -7.35 13.88 7.95
CA PHE A 71 -6.36 12.80 8.05
C PHE A 71 -7.03 11.61 8.73
N GLU A 72 -7.10 10.48 8.04
CA GLU A 72 -7.75 9.27 8.53
C GLU A 72 -6.85 8.04 8.35
N LYS A 73 -6.80 7.18 9.38
CA LYS A 73 -6.18 5.86 9.27
C LYS A 73 -7.24 4.87 8.80
N GLU A 74 -6.98 4.16 7.72
CA GLU A 74 -7.91 3.25 7.07
C GLU A 74 -7.33 1.83 7.04
N ASN A 75 -7.96 0.91 7.79
CA ASN A 75 -7.51 -0.48 7.90
C ASN A 75 -7.54 -1.21 6.55
N ARG A 76 -8.45 -0.83 5.64
CA ARG A 76 -8.51 -1.40 4.29
C ARG A 76 -7.32 -1.04 3.40
N LEU A 77 -6.43 -0.15 3.86
CA LEU A 77 -5.17 0.18 3.18
C LEU A 77 -3.95 -0.58 3.74
N MET A 78 -4.12 -1.48 4.71
CA MET A 78 -3.02 -2.34 5.18
C MET A 78 -2.49 -3.24 4.07
N GLU A 79 -1.21 -3.64 4.14
CA GLU A 79 -0.64 -4.60 3.19
C GLU A 79 -1.34 -5.97 3.30
N MET A 80 -1.10 -6.82 2.31
CA MET A 80 -1.55 -8.22 2.36
C MET A 80 -1.13 -8.88 3.66
N ASN A 81 -2.08 -9.50 4.38
CA ASN A 81 -1.78 -10.31 5.53
C ASN A 81 -1.07 -11.60 5.10
N PHE A 82 0.22 -11.74 5.39
CA PHE A 82 1.00 -12.94 5.09
C PHE A 82 0.91 -14.01 6.19
N GLY A 83 0.07 -13.82 7.21
CA GLY A 83 -0.25 -14.84 8.21
C GLY A 83 0.99 -15.49 8.82
N ASP A 84 1.10 -16.81 8.70
CA ASP A 84 2.21 -17.58 9.26
C ASP A 84 3.56 -17.29 8.58
N TRP A 85 3.58 -16.59 7.45
CA TRP A 85 4.82 -16.22 6.74
C TRP A 85 5.39 -14.87 7.20
N GLU A 86 4.64 -14.10 7.97
CA GLU A 86 5.07 -12.83 8.54
C GLU A 86 6.42 -12.96 9.29
N LEU A 87 7.31 -12.02 9.01
CA LEU A 87 8.68 -11.92 9.53
C LEU A 87 9.59 -13.11 9.24
N LYS A 88 9.18 -14.04 8.35
CA LYS A 88 10.05 -15.10 7.86
C LYS A 88 10.82 -14.64 6.62
N ASN A 89 12.01 -15.21 6.45
CA ASN A 89 12.68 -15.11 5.16
C ASN A 89 11.91 -15.93 4.13
N TRP A 90 11.69 -15.38 2.92
CA TRP A 90 11.01 -16.07 1.83
C TRP A 90 11.64 -17.45 1.51
N ASN A 91 12.96 -17.59 1.66
CA ASN A 91 13.66 -18.86 1.43
C ASN A 91 13.40 -19.91 2.52
N ASN A 92 12.84 -19.53 3.66
CA ASN A 92 12.52 -20.42 4.78
C ASN A 92 11.05 -20.85 4.78
N ILE A 93 10.24 -20.36 3.84
CA ILE A 93 8.85 -20.78 3.69
C ILE A 93 8.84 -22.18 3.04
N PRO A 94 8.09 -23.16 3.58
CA PRO A 94 8.02 -24.50 2.99
C PRO A 94 7.60 -24.45 1.53
N GLN A 95 8.31 -25.16 0.65
CA GLN A 95 8.06 -25.12 -0.80
C GLN A 95 6.67 -25.66 -1.17
N GLU A 96 6.16 -26.61 -0.38
CA GLU A 96 4.82 -27.16 -0.47
C GLU A 96 3.71 -26.11 -0.25
N GLU A 97 3.99 -25.03 0.49
CA GLU A 97 3.09 -23.89 0.65
C GLU A 97 3.41 -22.78 -0.36
N LEU A 98 4.70 -22.50 -0.58
CA LEU A 98 5.15 -21.38 -1.41
C LEU A 98 4.88 -21.60 -2.90
N ASN A 99 5.12 -22.81 -3.43
CA ASN A 99 5.00 -23.06 -4.86
C ASN A 99 3.55 -22.87 -5.38
N PRO A 100 2.51 -23.45 -4.76
CA PRO A 100 1.13 -23.20 -5.18
C PRO A 100 0.75 -21.72 -5.10
N TRP A 101 1.23 -21.01 -4.07
CA TRP A 101 1.00 -19.58 -3.93
C TRP A 101 1.72 -18.76 -5.01
N MET A 102 2.94 -19.12 -5.40
CA MET A 102 3.64 -18.43 -6.50
C MET A 102 2.95 -18.65 -7.85
N GLU A 103 2.36 -19.82 -8.07
CA GLU A 103 1.61 -20.15 -9.29
C GLU A 103 0.28 -19.38 -9.35
N ASP A 104 -0.39 -19.18 -8.21
CA ASP A 104 -1.63 -18.43 -8.13
C ASP A 104 -1.75 -17.61 -6.83
N PHE A 105 -0.97 -16.53 -6.75
CA PHE A 105 -1.00 -15.62 -5.60
C PHE A 105 -2.33 -14.85 -5.50
N VAL A 106 -3.14 -14.89 -6.56
CA VAL A 106 -4.42 -14.21 -6.65
C VAL A 106 -5.44 -14.91 -5.76
N THR A 107 -5.57 -16.23 -5.89
CA THR A 107 -6.61 -16.99 -5.21
C THR A 107 -6.10 -17.84 -4.05
N ILE A 108 -4.84 -18.29 -4.10
CA ILE A 108 -4.27 -19.11 -3.03
C ILE A 108 -3.98 -18.24 -1.82
N LYS A 109 -4.53 -18.66 -0.69
CA LYS A 109 -4.41 -17.96 0.58
C LYS A 109 -3.18 -18.42 1.34
N VAL A 110 -2.46 -17.48 1.93
CA VAL A 110 -1.40 -17.80 2.88
C VAL A 110 -2.00 -18.35 4.18
N SER A 111 -1.38 -19.36 4.80
CA SER A 111 -1.82 -19.93 6.07
C SER A 111 -2.06 -18.84 7.11
N ASN A 112 -3.27 -18.76 7.69
CA ASN A 112 -3.72 -17.70 8.60
C ASN A 112 -3.61 -16.24 8.07
N GLY A 113 -3.43 -16.07 6.76
CA GLY A 113 -3.26 -14.78 6.09
C GLY A 113 -4.49 -14.34 5.30
N GLU A 114 -4.27 -13.66 4.18
CA GLU A 114 -5.26 -13.37 3.13
C GLU A 114 -4.69 -13.69 1.73
N SER A 115 -5.58 -13.83 0.76
CA SER A 115 -5.28 -13.91 -0.67
C SER A 115 -5.26 -12.52 -1.31
N PHE A 116 -4.64 -12.38 -2.48
CA PHE A 116 -4.61 -11.07 -3.15
C PHE A 116 -6.00 -10.63 -3.64
N VAL A 117 -6.91 -11.57 -3.94
CA VAL A 117 -8.32 -11.22 -4.23
C VAL A 117 -9.06 -10.69 -2.98
N GLU A 118 -8.79 -11.21 -1.79
CA GLU A 118 -9.36 -10.67 -0.53
C GLU A 118 -8.84 -9.24 -0.28
N LEU A 119 -7.55 -9.00 -0.48
CA LEU A 119 -6.97 -7.64 -0.45
C LEU A 119 -7.64 -6.73 -1.47
N HIS A 120 -7.85 -7.22 -2.70
CA HIS A 120 -8.48 -6.45 -3.75
C HIS A 120 -9.89 -6.02 -3.38
N GLN A 121 -10.73 -6.95 -2.91
CA GLN A 121 -12.11 -6.68 -2.52
C GLN A 121 -12.22 -5.61 -1.43
N ARG A 122 -11.37 -5.67 -0.37
CA ARG A 122 -11.41 -4.65 0.68
C ARG A 122 -10.96 -3.27 0.20
N VAL A 123 -10.01 -3.22 -0.73
CA VAL A 123 -9.53 -1.97 -1.34
C VAL A 123 -10.58 -1.38 -2.29
N GLU A 124 -11.23 -2.20 -3.12
CA GLU A 124 -12.35 -1.77 -3.97
C GLU A 124 -13.50 -1.20 -3.15
N GLY A 125 -13.88 -1.85 -2.05
CA GLY A 125 -14.90 -1.34 -1.13
C GLY A 125 -14.54 0.05 -0.57
N PHE A 126 -13.27 0.29 -0.24
CA PHE A 126 -12.80 1.61 0.17
C PHE A 126 -12.88 2.64 -0.96
N LEU A 127 -12.46 2.30 -2.18
CA LEU A 127 -12.56 3.22 -3.32
C LEU A 127 -14.01 3.58 -3.66
N ALA A 128 -14.92 2.61 -3.60
CA ALA A 128 -16.35 2.85 -3.81
C ALA A 128 -16.92 3.83 -2.78
N ASP A 129 -16.55 3.69 -1.50
CA ASP A 129 -16.93 4.63 -0.44
C ASP A 129 -16.39 6.04 -0.74
N LEU A 130 -15.13 6.17 -1.18
CA LEU A 130 -14.55 7.47 -1.53
C LEU A 130 -15.32 8.15 -2.67
N VAL A 131 -15.67 7.41 -3.72
CA VAL A 131 -16.45 7.94 -4.84
C VAL A 131 -17.81 8.45 -4.36
N SER A 132 -18.46 7.70 -3.46
CA SER A 132 -19.76 8.10 -2.90
C SER A 132 -19.73 9.36 -2.03
N LYS A 133 -18.56 9.74 -1.50
CA LYS A 133 -18.39 10.94 -0.66
C LYS A 133 -18.32 12.25 -1.47
N GLU A 134 -18.28 12.18 -2.80
CA GLU A 134 -18.20 13.34 -3.70
C GLU A 134 -17.07 14.32 -3.34
N ILE A 135 -15.91 13.79 -2.92
CA ILE A 135 -14.75 14.61 -2.53
C ILE A 135 -14.20 15.32 -3.78
N THR A 136 -14.21 16.66 -3.76
CA THR A 136 -13.79 17.51 -4.89
C THR A 136 -12.34 17.97 -4.81
N ILE A 137 -11.68 17.74 -3.67
CA ILE A 137 -10.26 18.06 -3.42
C ILE A 137 -9.38 16.82 -3.66
N PRO A 138 -8.09 17.00 -3.99
CA PRO A 138 -7.17 15.87 -4.15
C PRO A 138 -7.11 14.97 -2.91
N ILE A 139 -6.96 13.67 -3.15
CA ILE A 139 -6.78 12.67 -2.09
C ILE A 139 -5.36 12.12 -2.16
N ILE A 140 -4.72 11.94 -1.01
CA ILE A 140 -3.44 11.24 -0.88
C ILE A 140 -3.69 9.93 -0.13
N LEU A 141 -3.31 8.81 -0.73
CA LEU A 141 -3.38 7.47 -0.14
C LEU A 141 -1.95 6.98 0.17
N VAL A 142 -1.56 6.94 1.44
CA VAL A 142 -0.27 6.39 1.85
C VAL A 142 -0.43 4.90 2.20
N ALA A 143 0.14 4.03 1.38
CA ALA A 143 -0.12 2.60 1.43
C ALA A 143 1.12 1.75 1.05
N HIS A 144 0.88 0.51 0.66
CA HIS A 144 1.89 -0.50 0.38
C HIS A 144 1.83 -0.97 -1.07
N ALA A 145 2.83 -1.74 -1.51
CA ALA A 145 2.93 -2.16 -2.91
C ALA A 145 1.73 -3.02 -3.34
N GLY A 146 1.28 -3.98 -2.52
CA GLY A 146 0.14 -4.84 -2.86
C GLY A 146 -1.15 -4.03 -3.03
N VAL A 147 -1.40 -3.10 -2.11
CA VAL A 147 -2.55 -2.18 -2.18
C VAL A 147 -2.52 -1.30 -3.42
N ILE A 148 -1.38 -0.65 -3.70
CA ILE A 148 -1.25 0.23 -4.87
C ILE A 148 -1.41 -0.57 -6.16
N ARG A 149 -0.80 -1.74 -6.27
CA ARG A 149 -0.98 -2.64 -7.43
C ARG A 149 -2.44 -3.04 -7.62
N SER A 150 -3.15 -3.34 -6.53
CA SER A 150 -4.58 -3.65 -6.56
C SER A 150 -5.42 -2.48 -7.11
N ILE A 151 -5.15 -1.25 -6.65
CA ILE A 151 -5.81 -0.04 -7.16
C ILE A 151 -5.53 0.14 -8.65
N LEU A 152 -4.27 -0.03 -9.07
CA LEU A 152 -3.88 0.10 -10.48
C LEU A 152 -4.53 -0.98 -11.36
N CYS A 153 -4.64 -2.21 -10.86
CA CYS A 153 -5.40 -3.28 -11.55
C CYS A 153 -6.87 -2.90 -11.73
N HIS A 154 -7.53 -2.44 -10.67
CA HIS A 154 -8.92 -1.97 -10.74
C HIS A 154 -9.09 -0.89 -11.81
N GLN A 155 -8.23 0.12 -11.78
CA GLN A 155 -8.34 1.28 -12.66
C GLN A 155 -8.04 0.98 -14.12
N THR A 156 -7.06 0.10 -14.39
CA THR A 156 -6.63 -0.23 -15.76
C THR A 156 -7.34 -1.45 -16.32
N SER A 157 -8.24 -2.08 -15.55
CA SER A 157 -8.82 -3.40 -15.86
C SER A 157 -7.76 -4.47 -16.13
N LEU A 158 -6.55 -4.32 -15.57
CA LEU A 158 -5.48 -5.29 -15.67
C LEU A 158 -5.83 -6.50 -14.77
N PRO A 159 -5.77 -7.74 -15.28
CA PRO A 159 -6.03 -8.92 -14.45
C PRO A 159 -5.14 -8.97 -13.22
N LEU A 160 -5.67 -9.39 -12.06
CA LEU A 160 -4.93 -9.42 -10.80
C LEU A 160 -3.65 -10.26 -10.86
N LYS A 161 -3.64 -11.34 -11.65
CA LYS A 161 -2.45 -12.18 -11.88
C LYS A 161 -1.28 -11.41 -12.50
N ASP A 162 -1.60 -10.32 -13.21
CA ASP A 162 -0.65 -9.46 -13.90
C ASP A 162 -0.28 -8.22 -13.05
N ALA A 163 -0.74 -8.13 -11.80
CA ALA A 163 -0.47 -7.02 -10.89
C ALA A 163 1.03 -6.74 -10.70
N PHE A 164 1.88 -7.75 -10.92
CA PHE A 164 3.32 -7.57 -10.84
C PHE A 164 3.91 -6.66 -11.94
N ASN A 165 3.18 -6.47 -13.06
CA ASN A 165 3.57 -5.58 -14.16
C ASN A 165 3.54 -4.10 -13.77
N ASN A 166 2.72 -3.73 -12.78
CA ASN A 166 2.71 -2.38 -12.21
C ASN A 166 3.90 -2.21 -11.27
N LYS A 167 4.98 -1.57 -11.74
CA LYS A 167 6.10 -1.26 -10.84
C LYS A 167 5.65 -0.23 -9.80
N VAL A 168 5.97 -0.50 -8.54
CA VAL A 168 5.66 0.37 -7.40
C VAL A 168 6.86 0.35 -6.47
N ASP A 169 7.80 1.26 -6.65
CA ASP A 169 9.05 1.36 -5.88
C ASP A 169 8.83 2.10 -4.55
N PHE A 170 9.74 1.92 -3.59
CA PHE A 170 9.65 2.60 -2.29
C PHE A 170 9.66 4.13 -2.48
N GLY A 171 8.75 4.82 -1.79
CA GLY A 171 8.59 6.26 -1.92
C GLY A 171 8.04 6.73 -3.27
N GLU A 172 7.55 5.83 -4.12
CA GLU A 172 6.94 6.22 -5.39
C GLU A 172 5.59 6.94 -5.16
N VAL A 173 5.36 7.99 -5.95
CA VAL A 173 4.11 8.75 -6.00
C VAL A 173 3.48 8.53 -7.37
N ILE A 174 2.28 7.95 -7.40
CA ILE A 174 1.54 7.68 -8.62
C ILE A 174 0.24 8.47 -8.59
N LYS A 175 0.07 9.39 -9.53
CA LYS A 175 -1.18 10.13 -9.70
C LYS A 175 -2.14 9.36 -10.59
N ILE A 176 -3.38 9.24 -10.13
CA ILE A 176 -4.47 8.63 -10.87
C ILE A 176 -5.73 9.51 -10.86
N VAL A 177 -6.63 9.26 -11.80
CA VAL A 177 -7.95 9.91 -11.85
C VAL A 177 -9.05 8.85 -11.91
N LEU A 178 -9.92 8.84 -10.90
CA LEU A 178 -11.17 8.07 -10.88
C LEU A 178 -12.33 8.90 -11.42
#